data_AF-A0A384K530-F1
#
_entry.id   AF-A0A384K530-F1
#
_cell.length_a   1.000
_cell.length_b   1.000
_cell.length_c   1.000
_cell.angle_alpha   90.00
_cell.angle_beta   90.00
_cell.angle_gamma   90.00
#
_symmetry.space_group_name_H-M   'P 1'
#
loop_
_entity.id
_entity.type
_entity.pdbx_description
1 polymer ?
#
loop_
_entity_poly.entity_id
_entity_poly.type
_entity_poly.pdbx_seq_one_letter_code
_entity_poly.pdbx_strand_id
1 'polypeptide(L)'
;MSTTLHRISSGVLAGLQYYDEEERISEGHNRMSSRVPDGIQIYEEEKMSESHCGDSIAATGFDDAATKELIRKLDLRLIPILATIYLVCFLDRANVGNARLEGLEKDLHMTGLDYNIALSVFFPFYIAVGVPSNMMMKKVRPNIWLTGMVLFWSIIMVCTGLVHDFAGFLVARCFLGIAEGGLYPGVVYYITMWYPRNECGFRIALFFSMATAAGAFGGLFARGISDMSGVGGRNGWSWIFIIEGLLTFCVGCISYWVIGDYPNNAKFLSETERKEVMRRLAIDRDLLSDEWNSKYVWQALKDWKIYVNMVLAFCLSTTVYSLSLFLPTIVKEMGYTNNAAQLMSVPPYVVACFFTISASFVADKMKQRGYFILGYLALGITGSALLISSDKTPVQYTGAFLAALGAFPTIPLLSTWVGNNLSGSLKRGVGFGMVVGFGNFGGIVAAFIYRSADGPRFIEGHSIFLSLLCFAFVLTALMMTYYKMENNRRDARDAERGLTADTYTLEMKLQQKDEGDNATFWRYTI
;
A
#
# COMPACT_ATOMS: atom_id res chain seq x y z
N MET A 1 -21.55 45.50 25.36
CA MET A 1 -22.62 46.22 26.08
C MET A 1 -23.76 46.41 25.08
N SER A 2 -24.50 45.34 24.84
CA SER A 2 -25.74 44.97 25.55
C SER A 2 -26.93 45.81 25.08
N THR A 3 -27.95 45.06 24.67
CA THR A 3 -29.38 45.38 24.79
C THR A 3 -29.95 46.56 23.99
N THR A 4 -30.54 46.21 22.84
CA THR A 4 -31.93 46.64 22.54
C THR A 4 -32.71 45.44 22.00
N LEU A 5 -32.72 44.38 22.81
CA LEU A 5 -33.72 43.32 22.86
C LEU A 5 -34.71 43.77 23.94
N HIS A 6 -35.76 44.53 23.59
CA HIS A 6 -36.96 44.72 24.44
C HIS A 6 -38.03 45.60 23.78
N ARG A 7 -38.67 45.05 22.75
CA ARG A 7 -40.11 45.20 22.50
C ARG A 7 -40.59 43.80 22.09
N ILE A 8 -40.71 42.85 23.03
CA ILE A 8 -41.95 42.55 23.77
C ILE A 8 -43.14 42.71 22.82
N SER A 9 -43.54 41.67 22.11
CA SER A 9 -44.26 40.48 22.59
C SER A 9 -45.72 40.76 22.93
N SER A 10 -46.57 39.82 22.47
CA SER A 10 -47.94 39.52 22.91
C SER A 10 -48.96 40.64 22.76
N GLY A 11 -50.03 40.53 21.98
CA GLY A 11 -50.69 39.38 21.39
C GLY A 11 -52.20 39.63 21.41
N VAL A 12 -52.91 38.77 20.68
CA VAL A 12 -54.26 38.28 21.01
C VAL A 12 -55.45 39.11 20.47
N LEU A 13 -56.33 38.37 19.78
CA LEU A 13 -57.72 38.64 19.30
C LEU A 13 -57.82 39.21 17.89
N ALA A 14 -58.55 38.65 16.92
CA ALA A 14 -59.50 37.54 16.84
C ALA A 14 -59.62 37.22 15.32
N GLY A 15 -60.01 36.07 14.78
CA GLY A 15 -60.97 35.05 15.16
C GLY A 15 -61.71 34.63 13.87
N LEU A 16 -62.16 33.36 13.82
CA LEU A 16 -63.06 32.72 12.84
C LEU A 16 -62.38 32.06 11.63
N GLN A 17 -62.03 30.76 11.69
CA GLN A 17 -62.84 29.52 11.66
C GLN A 17 -63.22 29.03 10.26
N TYR A 18 -62.74 27.81 9.98
CA TYR A 18 -63.39 26.68 9.29
C TYR A 18 -63.71 26.80 7.79
N TYR A 19 -63.07 25.96 6.97
CA TYR A 19 -63.73 24.81 6.31
C TYR A 19 -62.69 23.89 5.61
N ASP A 20 -62.70 22.63 6.04
CA ASP A 20 -62.20 21.37 5.45
C ASP A 20 -60.88 21.28 4.65
N GLU A 21 -59.95 20.52 5.26
CA GLU A 21 -58.60 20.20 4.77
C GLU A 21 -58.45 18.71 4.38
N GLU A 22 -59.54 17.97 4.12
CA GLU A 22 -59.47 16.53 3.80
C GLU A 22 -59.74 16.13 2.34
N GLU A 23 -60.14 17.06 1.45
CA GLU A 23 -60.47 16.72 0.05
C GLU A 23 -59.44 17.19 -1.00
N ARG A 24 -58.34 17.85 -0.60
CA ARG A 24 -57.28 18.31 -1.52
C ARG A 24 -56.04 17.42 -1.60
N ILE A 25 -55.96 16.35 -0.82
CA ILE A 25 -54.80 15.44 -0.80
C ILE A 25 -54.95 14.28 -1.82
N SER A 26 -56.16 14.01 -2.34
CA SER A 26 -56.37 12.91 -3.30
C SER A 26 -56.25 13.32 -4.79
N GLU A 27 -56.41 14.59 -5.16
CA GLU A 27 -56.34 15.02 -6.58
C GLU A 27 -54.97 15.60 -7.00
N GLY A 28 -54.09 15.93 -6.05
CA GLY A 28 -52.71 16.37 -6.33
C GLY A 28 -51.74 15.22 -6.69
N HIS A 29 -52.09 13.98 -6.35
CA HIS A 29 -51.20 12.82 -6.55
C HIS A 29 -51.29 12.19 -7.95
N ASN A 30 -52.28 12.57 -8.78
CA ASN A 30 -52.52 11.94 -10.09
C ASN A 30 -52.14 12.80 -11.31
N ARG A 31 -51.48 13.96 -11.12
CA ARG A 31 -51.02 14.83 -12.22
C ARG A 31 -49.54 15.22 -12.18
N MET A 32 -48.71 14.46 -11.47
CA MET A 32 -47.25 14.63 -11.48
C MET A 32 -46.52 13.33 -11.86
N SER A 33 -47.13 12.52 -12.73
CA SER A 33 -46.54 11.30 -13.33
C SER A 33 -46.17 11.47 -14.81
N SER A 34 -46.05 12.69 -15.32
CA SER A 34 -45.58 12.90 -16.70
C SER A 34 -44.69 14.13 -16.79
N ARG A 35 -43.38 13.88 -16.71
CA ARG A 35 -42.24 14.61 -17.30
C ARG A 35 -40.97 14.22 -16.56
N VAL A 36 -40.50 13.00 -16.81
CA VAL A 36 -39.08 12.70 -16.68
C VAL A 36 -38.40 13.39 -17.86
N PRO A 37 -37.31 14.16 -17.67
CA PRO A 37 -36.57 14.75 -18.79
C PRO A 37 -36.04 13.63 -19.68
N ASP A 38 -36.26 13.71 -20.99
CA ASP A 38 -35.90 12.67 -21.97
C ASP A 38 -34.44 12.18 -21.85
N GLY A 39 -33.53 13.02 -21.33
CA GLY A 39 -32.14 12.62 -21.06
C GLY A 39 -31.96 11.57 -19.97
N ILE A 40 -32.79 11.52 -18.92
CA ILE A 40 -32.65 10.55 -17.82
C ILE A 40 -33.18 9.17 -18.22
N GLN A 41 -34.24 9.13 -19.04
CA GLN A 41 -34.72 7.87 -19.63
C GLN A 41 -33.69 7.29 -20.62
N ILE A 42 -32.99 8.12 -21.39
CA ILE A 42 -31.91 7.64 -22.27
C ILE A 42 -30.73 7.06 -21.45
N TYR A 43 -30.38 7.67 -20.31
CA TYR A 43 -29.35 7.11 -19.41
C TYR A 43 -29.78 5.81 -18.71
N GLU A 44 -31.05 5.67 -18.34
CA GLU A 44 -31.59 4.43 -17.74
C GLU A 44 -31.85 3.33 -18.78
N GLU A 45 -32.22 3.68 -20.01
CA GLU A 45 -32.30 2.73 -21.13
C GLU A 45 -30.91 2.33 -21.64
N GLU A 46 -29.90 3.21 -21.64
CA GLU A 46 -28.51 2.81 -21.89
C GLU A 46 -28.03 1.85 -20.80
N LYS A 47 -28.29 2.13 -19.52
CA LYS A 47 -27.97 1.22 -18.40
C LYS A 47 -28.77 -0.09 -18.44
N MET A 48 -30.03 -0.08 -18.89
CA MET A 48 -30.81 -1.31 -19.09
C MET A 48 -30.36 -2.08 -20.34
N SER A 49 -29.88 -1.40 -21.39
CA SER A 49 -29.28 -2.04 -22.56
C SER A 49 -27.89 -2.60 -22.23
N GLU A 50 -27.12 -1.95 -21.35
CA GLU A 50 -25.87 -2.46 -20.78
C GLU A 50 -26.14 -3.58 -19.77
N SER A 51 -27.26 -3.53 -19.03
CA SER A 51 -27.71 -4.62 -18.15
C SER A 51 -28.20 -5.83 -18.95
N HIS A 52 -28.87 -5.62 -20.10
CA HIS A 52 -29.19 -6.69 -21.05
C HIS A 52 -27.98 -7.14 -21.87
N CYS A 53 -26.91 -6.34 -21.94
CA CYS A 53 -25.62 -6.82 -22.42
C CYS A 53 -25.04 -7.91 -21.48
N GLY A 54 -25.41 -7.89 -20.20
CA GLY A 54 -25.06 -8.93 -19.21
C GLY A 54 -25.56 -10.34 -19.58
N ASP A 55 -26.70 -10.46 -20.26
CA ASP A 55 -27.24 -11.74 -20.73
C ASP A 55 -26.70 -12.14 -22.12
N SER A 56 -26.04 -11.22 -22.84
CA SER A 56 -25.39 -11.50 -24.13
C SER A 56 -23.89 -11.84 -24.02
N ILE A 57 -23.28 -11.74 -22.83
CA ILE A 57 -21.94 -12.31 -22.58
C ILE A 57 -22.12 -13.80 -22.25
N ALA A 58 -22.72 -14.53 -23.19
CA ALA A 58 -22.69 -15.98 -23.21
C ALA A 58 -21.22 -16.43 -23.15
N ALA A 59 -20.95 -17.39 -22.27
CA ALA A 59 -19.63 -17.95 -21.97
C ALA A 59 -18.66 -17.87 -23.16
N THR A 60 -17.60 -17.08 -23.02
CA THR A 60 -16.53 -16.86 -24.00
C THR A 60 -15.69 -18.11 -24.30
N GLY A 61 -16.21 -19.33 -24.08
CA GLY A 61 -15.52 -20.58 -24.37
C GLY A 61 -14.20 -20.77 -23.61
N PHE A 62 -13.94 -19.95 -22.58
CA PHE A 62 -12.73 -20.05 -21.77
C PHE A 62 -12.93 -21.14 -20.71
N ASP A 63 -12.22 -22.25 -20.87
CA ASP A 63 -12.03 -23.25 -19.82
C ASP A 63 -11.10 -22.72 -18.70
N ASP A 64 -11.10 -23.37 -17.55
CA ASP A 64 -10.21 -23.09 -16.42
C ASP A 64 -8.73 -23.13 -16.83
N ALA A 65 -8.37 -24.01 -17.77
CA ALA A 65 -7.02 -24.10 -18.32
C ALA A 65 -6.64 -22.86 -19.14
N ALA A 66 -7.54 -22.42 -20.04
CA ALA A 66 -7.33 -21.24 -20.87
C ALA A 66 -7.26 -19.95 -20.02
N THR A 67 -8.06 -19.90 -18.94
CA THR A 67 -8.02 -18.79 -17.98
C THR A 67 -6.68 -18.73 -17.25
N LYS A 68 -6.13 -19.88 -16.83
CA LYS A 68 -4.79 -19.94 -16.20
C LYS A 68 -3.67 -19.53 -17.16
N GLU A 69 -3.77 -19.91 -18.43
CA GLU A 69 -2.81 -19.51 -19.47
C GLU A 69 -2.83 -17.99 -19.69
N LEU A 70 -4.03 -17.41 -19.81
CA LEU A 70 -4.22 -15.97 -19.90
C LEU A 70 -3.63 -15.22 -18.71
N ILE A 71 -3.91 -15.69 -17.48
CA ILE A 71 -3.34 -15.12 -16.26
C ILE A 71 -1.81 -15.19 -16.28
N ARG A 72 -1.23 -16.33 -16.67
CA ARG A 72 0.23 -16.48 -16.77
C ARG A 72 0.83 -15.53 -17.80
N LYS A 73 0.15 -15.30 -18.93
CA LYS A 73 0.56 -14.34 -19.96
C LYS A 73 0.56 -12.90 -19.41
N LEU A 74 -0.46 -12.52 -18.64
CA LEU A 74 -0.51 -11.23 -17.93
C LEU A 74 0.64 -11.12 -16.92
N ASP A 75 0.84 -12.16 -16.11
CA ASP A 75 1.85 -12.17 -15.06
C ASP A 75 3.25 -11.99 -15.64
N LEU A 76 3.58 -12.73 -16.69
CA LEU A 76 4.89 -12.65 -17.36
C LEU A 76 5.13 -11.31 -18.05
N ARG A 77 4.08 -10.55 -18.39
CA ARG A 77 4.22 -9.25 -19.05
C ARG A 77 4.27 -8.09 -18.06
N LEU A 78 3.41 -8.11 -17.04
CA LEU A 78 3.19 -6.98 -16.14
C LEU A 78 4.06 -7.05 -14.89
N ILE A 79 4.14 -8.21 -14.24
CA ILE A 79 4.78 -8.31 -12.93
C ILE A 79 6.31 -8.11 -13.01
N PRO A 80 7.05 -8.69 -13.98
CA PRO A 80 8.51 -8.50 -14.06
C PRO A 80 8.93 -7.03 -14.16
N ILE A 81 8.26 -6.22 -14.99
CA ILE A 81 8.65 -4.81 -15.14
C ILE A 81 8.34 -4.01 -13.86
N LEU A 82 7.18 -4.25 -13.24
CA LEU A 82 6.80 -3.61 -11.97
C LEU A 82 7.77 -4.03 -10.85
N ALA A 83 8.15 -5.30 -10.82
CA ALA A 83 9.13 -5.86 -9.91
C ALA A 83 10.51 -5.23 -10.11
N THR A 84 10.99 -5.10 -11.36
CA THR A 84 12.27 -4.44 -11.67
C THR A 84 12.25 -2.97 -11.24
N ILE A 85 11.17 -2.24 -11.53
CA ILE A 85 10.98 -0.85 -11.12
C ILE A 85 11.05 -0.71 -9.59
N TYR A 86 10.45 -1.65 -8.84
CA TYR A 86 10.50 -1.62 -7.38
C TYR A 86 11.85 -2.03 -6.82
N LEU A 87 12.54 -2.97 -7.48
CA LEU A 87 13.91 -3.36 -7.15
C LEU A 87 14.81 -2.12 -7.19
N VAL A 88 14.82 -1.41 -8.32
CA VAL A 88 15.68 -0.21 -8.47
C VAL A 88 15.28 0.91 -7.52
N CYS A 89 13.98 1.10 -7.27
CA CYS A 89 13.50 2.06 -6.26
C CYS A 89 14.01 1.72 -4.84
N PHE A 90 14.02 0.45 -4.44
CA PHE A 90 14.55 0.08 -3.12
C PHE A 90 16.08 0.04 -3.06
N LEU A 91 16.76 -0.21 -4.18
CA LEU A 91 18.21 -0.05 -4.28
C LEU A 91 18.58 1.42 -4.03
N ASP A 92 17.90 2.34 -4.70
CA ASP A 92 18.06 3.79 -4.54
C ASP A 92 17.87 4.23 -3.06
N ARG A 93 16.92 3.62 -2.34
CA ARG A 93 16.70 3.87 -0.90
C ARG A 93 17.77 3.26 0.00
N ALA A 94 18.32 2.11 -0.35
CA ALA A 94 19.38 1.47 0.42
C ALA A 94 20.71 2.21 0.27
N ASN A 95 20.91 2.92 -0.85
CA ASN A 95 22.15 3.62 -1.16
C ASN A 95 22.59 4.63 -0.12
N VAL A 96 21.66 5.34 0.53
CA VAL A 96 22.04 6.30 1.59
C VAL A 96 22.69 5.58 2.79
N GLY A 97 22.23 4.37 3.14
CA GLY A 97 22.83 3.55 4.19
C GLY A 97 24.21 3.02 3.81
N ASN A 98 24.38 2.60 2.55
CA ASN A 98 25.67 2.15 2.03
C ASN A 98 26.68 3.31 1.89
N ALA A 99 26.23 4.47 1.39
CA ALA A 99 27.02 5.69 1.24
C ALA A 99 27.59 6.17 2.58
N ARG A 100 26.84 5.99 3.67
CA ARG A 100 27.32 6.27 5.04
C ARG A 100 28.60 5.52 5.38
N LEU A 101 28.70 4.24 4.97
CA LEU A 101 29.89 3.41 5.20
C LEU A 101 31.09 3.86 4.34
N GLU A 102 30.83 4.54 3.23
CA GLU A 102 31.81 5.04 2.24
C GLU A 102 32.15 6.54 2.43
N GLY A 103 31.93 7.09 3.62
CA GLY A 103 32.43 8.41 4.00
C GLY A 103 31.52 9.61 3.68
N LEU A 104 30.26 9.38 3.31
CA LEU A 104 29.26 10.44 3.03
C LEU A 104 29.23 11.54 4.11
N GLU A 105 29.21 11.14 5.39
CA GLU A 105 29.13 12.11 6.51
C GLU A 105 30.35 13.03 6.56
N LYS A 106 31.54 12.51 6.23
CA LYS A 106 32.79 13.28 6.26
C LYS A 106 32.85 14.28 5.11
N ASP A 107 32.46 13.85 3.92
CA ASP A 107 32.51 14.67 2.71
C ASP A 107 31.50 15.81 2.70
N LEU A 108 30.31 15.58 3.25
CA LEU A 108 29.25 16.58 3.31
C LEU A 108 29.28 17.39 4.61
N HIS A 109 30.33 17.23 5.42
CA HIS A 109 30.51 17.89 6.71
C HIS A 109 29.32 17.73 7.66
N MET A 110 28.70 16.55 7.66
CA MET A 110 27.56 16.23 8.51
C MET A 110 27.99 16.07 9.97
N THR A 111 27.21 16.63 10.90
CA THR A 111 27.45 16.53 12.34
C THR A 111 26.19 16.10 13.09
N GLY A 112 26.37 15.42 14.22
CA GLY A 112 25.26 15.06 15.12
C GLY A 112 24.14 14.27 14.42
N LEU A 113 22.98 14.91 14.25
CA LEU A 113 21.76 14.30 13.70
C LEU A 113 21.54 14.61 12.21
N ASP A 114 22.47 15.27 11.53
CA ASP A 114 22.32 15.70 10.13
C ASP A 114 21.98 14.52 9.20
N TYR A 115 22.65 13.37 9.38
CA TYR A 115 22.34 12.15 8.63
C TYR A 115 20.89 11.67 8.85
N ASN A 116 20.43 11.65 10.10
CA ASN A 116 19.07 11.23 10.46
C ASN A 116 18.02 12.24 9.94
N ILE A 117 18.34 13.54 9.94
CA ILE A 117 17.51 14.59 9.33
C ILE A 117 17.40 14.36 7.82
N ALA A 118 18.51 14.10 7.13
CA ALA A 118 18.50 13.79 5.69
C ALA A 118 17.77 12.48 5.36
N LEU A 119 17.75 11.51 6.27
CA LEU A 119 16.91 10.32 6.15
C LEU A 119 15.42 10.66 6.27
N SER A 120 15.05 11.42 7.30
CA SER A 120 13.66 11.72 7.63
C SER A 120 12.98 12.67 6.65
N VAL A 121 13.69 13.67 6.10
CA VAL A 121 13.11 14.71 5.23
C VAL A 121 12.44 14.13 3.98
N PHE A 122 12.86 12.95 3.52
CA PHE A 122 12.27 12.25 2.38
C PHE A 122 10.79 11.90 2.59
N PHE A 123 10.41 11.46 3.80
CA PHE A 123 9.09 10.89 4.06
C PHE A 123 7.93 11.90 4.05
N PRO A 124 8.04 13.13 4.61
CA PRO A 124 6.99 14.14 4.48
C PRO A 124 6.59 14.40 3.03
N PHE A 125 7.56 14.57 2.12
CA PHE A 125 7.29 14.79 0.71
C PHE A 125 6.72 13.54 0.02
N TYR A 126 7.26 12.37 0.36
CA TYR A 126 6.75 11.07 -0.11
C TYR A 126 5.26 10.88 0.22
N ILE A 127 4.87 11.16 1.47
CA ILE A 127 3.48 11.03 1.94
C ILE A 127 2.59 12.08 1.28
N ALA A 128 3.05 13.33 1.19
CA ALA A 128 2.28 14.43 0.60
C ALA A 128 1.89 14.18 -0.86
N VAL A 129 2.80 13.57 -1.65
CA VAL A 129 2.57 13.30 -3.08
C VAL A 129 1.82 11.99 -3.34
N GLY A 130 1.79 11.07 -2.37
CA GLY A 130 1.12 9.77 -2.53
C GLY A 130 -0.34 9.87 -2.98
N VAL A 131 -1.15 10.72 -2.34
CA VAL A 131 -2.58 10.89 -2.71
C VAL A 131 -2.75 11.61 -4.05
N PRO A 132 -2.16 12.79 -4.28
CA PRO A 132 -2.24 13.48 -5.59
C PRO A 132 -1.78 12.62 -6.76
N SER A 133 -0.71 11.85 -6.57
CA SER A 133 -0.17 10.96 -7.60
C SER A 133 -1.19 9.91 -8.05
N ASN A 134 -1.86 9.25 -7.10
CA ASN A 134 -2.85 8.22 -7.44
C ASN A 134 -4.07 8.81 -8.17
N MET A 135 -4.46 10.04 -7.82
CA MET A 135 -5.49 10.76 -8.56
C MET A 135 -5.06 11.05 -10.00
N MET A 136 -3.77 11.34 -10.21
CA MET A 136 -3.22 11.58 -11.55
C MET A 136 -3.24 10.33 -12.42
N MET A 137 -3.07 9.13 -11.86
CA MET A 137 -3.18 7.86 -12.61
C MET A 137 -4.58 7.57 -13.20
N LYS A 138 -5.61 8.29 -12.75
CA LYS A 138 -6.94 8.24 -13.38
C LYS A 138 -7.05 9.17 -14.58
N LYS A 139 -6.23 10.23 -14.63
CA LYS A 139 -6.25 11.26 -15.68
C LYS A 139 -5.20 11.01 -16.76
N VAL A 140 -4.06 10.47 -16.37
CA VAL A 140 -2.91 10.18 -17.23
C VAL A 140 -2.78 8.68 -17.39
N ARG A 141 -2.41 8.24 -18.60
CA ARG A 141 -2.20 6.82 -18.88
C ARG A 141 -1.13 6.23 -17.94
N PRO A 142 -1.36 5.04 -17.35
CA PRO A 142 -0.42 4.44 -16.41
C PRO A 142 1.00 4.28 -16.95
N ASN A 143 1.16 3.99 -18.25
CA ASN A 143 2.48 3.82 -18.86
C ASN A 143 3.31 5.12 -18.82
N ILE A 144 2.71 6.27 -19.14
CA ILE A 144 3.37 7.58 -19.16
C ILE A 144 3.65 8.02 -17.73
N TRP A 145 2.69 7.84 -16.83
CA TRP A 145 2.81 8.32 -15.46
C TRP A 145 3.85 7.55 -14.66
N LEU A 146 3.78 6.22 -14.65
CA LEU A 146 4.77 5.38 -13.93
C LEU A 146 6.17 5.56 -14.53
N THR A 147 6.30 5.62 -15.85
CA THR A 147 7.60 5.86 -16.50
C THR A 147 8.13 7.26 -16.22
N GLY A 148 7.27 8.28 -16.27
CA GLY A 148 7.65 9.66 -15.96
C GLY A 148 8.21 9.80 -14.54
N MET A 149 7.64 9.09 -13.57
CA MET A 149 8.20 9.02 -12.21
C MET A 149 9.59 8.40 -12.18
N VAL A 150 9.78 7.25 -12.83
CA VAL A 150 11.06 6.55 -12.89
C VAL A 150 12.15 7.44 -13.49
N LEU A 151 11.83 8.13 -14.58
CA LEU A 151 12.74 9.07 -15.22
C LEU A 151 13.03 10.29 -14.34
N PHE A 152 12.02 10.85 -13.70
CA PHE A 152 12.23 12.03 -12.85
C PHE A 152 13.06 11.70 -11.61
N TRP A 153 12.79 10.58 -10.94
CA TRP A 153 13.56 10.20 -9.76
C TRP A 153 15.00 9.78 -10.14
N SER A 154 15.21 9.10 -11.28
CA SER A 154 16.55 8.69 -11.70
C SER A 154 17.46 9.89 -11.98
N ILE A 155 16.91 10.96 -12.57
CA ILE A 155 17.63 12.23 -12.73
C ILE A 155 18.04 12.80 -11.37
N ILE A 156 17.12 12.80 -10.39
CA ILE A 156 17.41 13.28 -9.03
C ILE A 156 18.50 12.43 -8.36
N MET A 157 18.49 11.11 -8.56
CA MET A 157 19.54 10.21 -8.04
C MET A 157 20.91 10.53 -8.63
N VAL A 158 21.01 10.71 -9.95
CA VAL A 158 22.25 11.15 -10.59
C VAL A 158 22.71 12.50 -10.05
N CYS A 159 21.79 13.46 -9.89
CA CYS A 159 22.09 14.76 -9.29
C CYS A 159 22.56 14.64 -7.83
N THR A 160 22.04 13.68 -7.06
CA THR A 160 22.44 13.45 -5.66
C THR A 160 23.92 13.09 -5.55
N GLY A 161 24.45 12.28 -6.48
CA GLY A 161 25.88 11.96 -6.51
C GLY A 161 26.79 13.12 -6.92
N LEU A 162 26.22 14.24 -7.39
CA LEU A 162 26.97 15.44 -7.77
C LEU A 162 27.03 16.50 -6.65
N VAL A 163 26.36 16.27 -5.53
CA VAL A 163 26.29 17.20 -4.40
C VAL A 163 27.62 17.25 -3.63
N HIS A 164 27.92 18.43 -3.08
CA HIS A 164 29.13 18.69 -2.30
C HIS A 164 28.86 19.19 -0.87
N ASP A 165 27.61 19.44 -0.50
CA ASP A 165 27.22 19.99 0.80
C ASP A 165 25.96 19.32 1.38
N PHE A 166 25.76 19.49 2.68
CA PHE A 166 24.58 18.97 3.37
C PHE A 166 23.26 19.55 2.81
N ALA A 167 23.25 20.84 2.47
CA ALA A 167 22.06 21.52 1.97
C ALA A 167 21.62 20.97 0.60
N GLY A 168 22.55 20.79 -0.35
CA GLY A 168 22.26 20.18 -1.64
C GLY A 168 21.75 18.74 -1.49
N PHE A 169 22.29 18.00 -0.51
CA PHE A 169 21.85 16.62 -0.25
C PHE A 169 20.42 16.62 0.29
N LEU A 170 20.10 17.52 1.22
CA LEU A 170 18.74 17.67 1.75
C LEU A 170 17.73 18.02 0.66
N VAL A 171 18.07 18.96 -0.23
CA VAL A 171 17.23 19.34 -1.37
C VAL A 171 16.98 18.15 -2.29
N ALA A 172 18.03 17.40 -2.65
CA ALA A 172 17.90 16.20 -3.47
C ALA A 172 16.98 15.16 -2.82
N ARG A 173 17.07 14.97 -1.50
CA ARG A 173 16.21 14.05 -0.73
C ARG A 173 14.74 14.48 -0.72
N CYS A 174 14.46 15.79 -0.65
CA CYS A 174 13.10 16.32 -0.77
C CYS A 174 12.50 16.01 -2.15
N PHE A 175 13.23 16.33 -3.22
CA PHE A 175 12.79 16.05 -4.59
C PHE A 175 12.62 14.55 -4.86
N LEU A 176 13.50 13.72 -4.30
CA LEU A 176 13.38 12.27 -4.39
C LEU A 176 12.07 11.77 -3.74
N GLY A 177 11.72 12.31 -2.57
CA GLY A 177 10.43 12.03 -1.92
C GLY A 177 9.24 12.40 -2.80
N ILE A 178 9.29 13.56 -3.47
CA ILE A 178 8.26 13.99 -4.43
C ILE A 178 8.16 13.02 -5.61
N ALA A 179 9.30 12.58 -6.16
CA ALA A 179 9.34 11.73 -7.34
C ALA A 179 8.89 10.29 -7.07
N GLU A 180 9.24 9.73 -5.90
CA GLU A 180 8.93 8.33 -5.54
C GLU A 180 7.57 8.15 -4.87
N GLY A 181 7.01 9.19 -4.23
CA GLY A 181 5.81 9.13 -3.38
C GLY A 181 4.62 8.37 -3.97
N GLY A 182 4.47 8.46 -5.29
CA GLY A 182 3.39 7.86 -6.04
C GLY A 182 3.54 6.40 -6.41
N LEU A 183 4.75 5.84 -6.33
CA LEU A 183 5.07 4.57 -7.00
C LEU A 183 4.34 3.38 -6.38
N TYR A 184 4.53 3.15 -5.07
CA TYR A 184 3.93 2.00 -4.40
C TYR A 184 2.39 1.95 -4.54
N PRO A 185 1.63 2.99 -4.14
CA PRO A 185 0.19 2.93 -4.26
C PRO A 185 -0.27 2.99 -5.73
N GLY A 186 0.52 3.60 -6.63
CA GLY A 186 0.26 3.61 -8.06
C GLY A 186 0.36 2.23 -8.70
N VAL A 187 1.37 1.43 -8.32
CA VAL A 187 1.52 0.05 -8.79
C VAL A 187 0.43 -0.86 -8.20
N VAL A 188 0.10 -0.71 -6.91
CA VAL A 188 -1.02 -1.45 -6.32
C VAL A 188 -2.32 -1.14 -7.07
N TYR A 189 -2.60 0.14 -7.35
CA TYR A 189 -3.75 0.53 -8.14
C TYR A 189 -3.71 -0.04 -9.56
N TYR A 190 -2.55 -0.02 -10.22
CA TYR A 190 -2.36 -0.61 -11.54
C TYR A 190 -2.69 -2.11 -11.54
N ILE A 191 -2.22 -2.88 -10.55
CA ILE A 191 -2.53 -4.32 -10.45
C ILE A 191 -4.05 -4.54 -10.35
N THR A 192 -4.78 -3.71 -9.59
CA THR A 192 -6.25 -3.83 -9.48
C THR A 192 -7.00 -3.53 -10.79
N MET A 193 -6.36 -2.90 -11.77
CA MET A 193 -6.95 -2.70 -13.11
C MET A 193 -6.88 -3.94 -14.00
N TRP A 194 -5.95 -4.85 -13.73
CA TRP A 194 -5.68 -6.02 -14.58
C TRP A 194 -6.14 -7.33 -13.95
N TYR A 195 -6.28 -7.37 -12.62
CA TYR A 195 -6.58 -8.59 -11.88
C TYR A 195 -7.80 -8.42 -10.95
N PRO A 196 -8.62 -9.47 -10.81
CA PRO A 196 -9.63 -9.55 -9.75
C PRO A 196 -9.04 -9.47 -8.33
N ARG A 197 -9.85 -9.07 -7.34
CA ARG A 197 -9.40 -8.85 -5.94
C ARG A 197 -8.74 -10.06 -5.31
N ASN A 198 -9.29 -11.25 -5.54
CA ASN A 198 -8.77 -12.51 -5.00
C ASN A 198 -7.39 -12.90 -5.56
N GLU A 199 -6.97 -12.29 -6.67
CA GLU A 199 -5.72 -12.56 -7.36
C GLU A 199 -4.65 -11.48 -7.11
N CYS A 200 -5.02 -10.32 -6.58
CA CYS A 200 -4.08 -9.21 -6.37
C CYS A 200 -3.01 -9.50 -5.31
N GLY A 201 -3.35 -10.23 -4.24
CA GLY A 201 -2.50 -10.44 -3.05
C GLY A 201 -1.11 -11.00 -3.39
N PHE A 202 -1.05 -12.18 -4.02
CA PHE A 202 0.19 -12.80 -4.46
C PHE A 202 1.06 -11.90 -5.36
N ARG A 203 0.45 -11.10 -6.25
CA ARG A 203 1.16 -10.21 -7.17
C ARG A 203 1.75 -9.00 -6.48
N ILE A 204 1.01 -8.43 -5.52
CA ILE A 204 1.52 -7.39 -4.63
C ILE A 204 2.70 -7.94 -3.80
N ALA A 205 2.62 -9.18 -3.34
CA ALA A 205 3.71 -9.83 -2.62
C ALA A 205 4.96 -10.06 -3.49
N LEU A 206 4.79 -10.51 -4.74
CA LEU A 206 5.89 -10.63 -5.71
C LEU A 206 6.56 -9.28 -5.96
N PHE A 207 5.76 -8.25 -6.21
CA PHE A 207 6.24 -6.88 -6.34
C PHE A 207 7.01 -6.42 -5.08
N PHE A 208 6.41 -6.59 -3.90
CA PHE A 208 7.01 -6.17 -2.64
C PHE A 208 8.29 -6.94 -2.28
N SER A 209 8.38 -8.21 -2.69
CA SER A 209 9.59 -9.04 -2.47
C SER A 209 10.84 -8.49 -3.17
N MET A 210 10.66 -7.59 -4.14
CA MET A 210 11.81 -6.91 -4.75
C MET A 210 12.44 -5.89 -3.80
N ALA A 211 11.74 -5.42 -2.77
CA ALA A 211 12.35 -4.59 -1.72
C ALA A 211 13.36 -5.39 -0.88
N THR A 212 13.06 -6.64 -0.54
CA THR A 212 14.01 -7.52 0.16
C THR A 212 15.13 -7.96 -0.77
N ALA A 213 14.83 -8.25 -2.05
CA ALA A 213 15.88 -8.52 -3.04
C ALA A 213 16.83 -7.33 -3.21
N ALA A 214 16.31 -6.10 -3.24
CA ALA A 214 17.12 -4.88 -3.27
C ALA A 214 18.01 -4.76 -2.02
N GLY A 215 17.51 -5.09 -0.83
CA GLY A 215 18.34 -5.16 0.38
C GLY A 215 19.49 -6.18 0.23
N ALA A 216 19.21 -7.34 -0.36
CA ALA A 216 20.20 -8.39 -0.59
C ALA A 216 21.28 -8.00 -1.61
N PHE A 217 20.90 -7.35 -2.72
CA PHE A 217 21.85 -7.02 -3.77
C PHE A 217 22.44 -5.60 -3.65
N GLY A 218 21.79 -4.68 -2.95
CA GLY A 218 22.21 -3.29 -2.85
C GLY A 218 23.54 -3.12 -2.14
N GLY A 219 23.79 -3.88 -1.06
CA GLY A 219 25.11 -3.90 -0.43
C GLY A 219 26.22 -4.42 -1.36
N LEU A 220 25.90 -5.39 -2.23
CA LEU A 220 26.84 -5.96 -3.19
C LEU A 220 27.14 -4.99 -4.34
N PHE A 221 26.11 -4.34 -4.90
CA PHE A 221 26.28 -3.30 -5.93
C PHE A 221 27.05 -2.11 -5.37
N ALA A 222 26.66 -1.61 -4.21
CA ALA A 222 27.36 -0.54 -3.52
C ALA A 222 28.84 -0.86 -3.29
N ARG A 223 29.15 -2.09 -2.87
CA ARG A 223 30.54 -2.56 -2.72
C ARG A 223 31.32 -2.56 -4.03
N GLY A 224 30.73 -3.10 -5.10
CA GLY A 224 31.39 -3.16 -6.40
C GLY A 224 31.62 -1.77 -7.00
N ILE A 225 30.71 -0.83 -6.73
CA ILE A 225 30.82 0.56 -7.19
C ILE A 225 31.76 1.37 -6.29
N SER A 226 31.85 1.07 -4.99
CA SER A 226 32.70 1.84 -4.07
C SER A 226 34.20 1.69 -4.36
N ASP A 227 34.61 0.61 -5.04
CA ASP A 227 35.98 0.44 -5.56
C ASP A 227 36.37 1.52 -6.61
N MET A 228 35.40 2.30 -7.13
CA MET A 228 35.66 3.47 -7.97
C MET A 228 36.06 4.73 -7.19
N SER A 229 36.32 4.62 -5.89
CA SER A 229 36.83 5.73 -5.08
C SER A 229 38.10 6.33 -5.69
N GLY A 230 38.11 7.66 -5.87
CA GLY A 230 39.20 8.40 -6.50
C GLY A 230 39.08 8.54 -8.03
N VAL A 231 38.20 7.78 -8.68
CA VAL A 231 37.92 7.95 -10.12
C VAL A 231 37.19 9.27 -10.32
N GLY A 232 37.73 10.12 -11.20
CA GLY A 232 37.16 11.45 -11.47
C GLY A 232 37.25 12.43 -10.29
N GLY A 233 38.10 12.17 -9.30
CA GLY A 233 38.25 13.01 -8.10
C GLY A 233 37.05 12.97 -7.16
N ARG A 234 36.21 11.93 -7.24
CA ARG A 234 35.02 11.74 -6.40
C ARG A 234 35.19 10.51 -5.51
N ASN A 235 34.55 10.56 -4.34
CA ASN A 235 34.53 9.43 -3.42
C ASN A 235 33.52 8.36 -3.84
N GLY A 236 33.71 7.13 -3.35
CA GLY A 236 32.92 5.97 -3.75
C GLY A 236 31.42 6.16 -3.60
N TRP A 237 30.96 6.90 -2.57
CA TRP A 237 29.54 7.15 -2.34
C TRP A 237 28.87 7.92 -3.49
N SER A 238 29.56 8.88 -4.11
CA SER A 238 29.01 9.65 -5.23
C SER A 238 28.72 8.76 -6.44
N TRP A 239 29.62 7.79 -6.70
CA TRP A 239 29.47 6.84 -7.80
C TRP A 239 28.31 5.87 -7.61
N ILE A 240 28.00 5.50 -6.35
CA ILE A 240 26.82 4.67 -6.03
C ILE A 240 25.55 5.35 -6.56
N PHE A 241 25.34 6.63 -6.21
CA PHE A 241 24.17 7.39 -6.66
C PHE A 241 24.14 7.60 -8.19
N ILE A 242 25.29 7.89 -8.81
CA ILE A 242 25.37 8.15 -10.25
C ILE A 242 25.08 6.89 -11.07
N ILE A 243 25.75 5.77 -10.76
CA ILE A 243 25.64 4.54 -11.55
C ILE A 243 24.27 3.90 -11.36
N GLU A 244 23.77 3.83 -10.12
CA GLU A 244 22.45 3.28 -9.86
C GLU A 244 21.35 4.18 -10.43
N GLY A 245 21.49 5.51 -10.31
CA GLY A 245 20.59 6.47 -10.98
C GLY A 245 20.55 6.29 -12.51
N LEU A 246 21.69 6.08 -13.15
CA LEU A 246 21.76 5.81 -14.60
C LEU A 246 21.13 4.46 -14.97
N LEU A 247 21.34 3.43 -14.16
CA LEU A 247 20.70 2.13 -14.35
C LEU A 247 19.17 2.29 -14.25
N THR A 248 18.69 3.04 -13.27
CA THR A 248 17.26 3.32 -13.10
C THR A 248 16.71 4.15 -14.25
N PHE A 249 17.48 5.09 -14.81
CA PHE A 249 17.09 5.85 -16.00
C PHE A 249 16.89 4.92 -17.21
N CYS A 250 17.81 3.99 -17.45
CA CYS A 250 17.69 2.98 -18.50
C CYS A 250 16.44 2.09 -18.31
N VAL A 251 16.19 1.63 -17.08
CA VAL A 251 14.97 0.89 -16.73
C VAL A 251 13.72 1.74 -17.00
N GLY A 252 13.74 3.02 -16.65
CA GLY A 252 12.67 3.98 -16.94
C GLY A 252 12.39 4.08 -18.44
N CYS A 253 13.41 4.26 -19.27
CA CYS A 253 13.26 4.31 -20.73
C CYS A 253 12.62 3.04 -21.29
N ILE A 254 13.01 1.86 -20.79
CA ILE A 254 12.44 0.57 -21.21
C ILE A 254 11.00 0.43 -20.73
N SER A 255 10.70 0.91 -19.51
CA SER A 255 9.37 0.80 -18.87
C SER A 255 8.25 1.39 -19.73
N TYR A 256 8.51 2.47 -20.46
CA TYR A 256 7.55 3.11 -21.36
C TYR A 256 6.96 2.15 -22.39
N TRP A 257 7.79 1.24 -22.92
CA TRP A 257 7.40 0.30 -23.98
C TRP A 257 6.79 -0.99 -23.43
N VAL A 258 7.10 -1.33 -22.19
CA VAL A 258 6.70 -2.61 -21.58
C VAL A 258 5.40 -2.49 -20.79
N ILE A 259 5.21 -1.39 -20.05
CA ILE A 259 4.00 -1.14 -19.26
C ILE A 259 2.80 -0.93 -20.19
N GLY A 260 1.77 -1.77 -20.05
CA GLY A 260 0.51 -1.62 -20.78
C GLY A 260 -0.39 -0.55 -20.16
N ASP A 261 -1.22 0.10 -20.96
CA ASP A 261 -2.15 1.14 -20.49
C ASP A 261 -3.30 0.55 -19.67
N TYR A 262 -4.34 0.12 -20.37
CA TYR A 262 -5.56 -0.44 -19.84
C TYR A 262 -5.85 -1.75 -20.57
N PRO A 263 -6.52 -2.72 -19.92
CA PRO A 263 -6.94 -3.96 -20.57
C PRO A 263 -7.65 -3.72 -21.92
N ASN A 264 -8.50 -2.69 -21.98
CA ASN A 264 -9.24 -2.29 -23.18
C ASN A 264 -8.37 -1.97 -24.41
N ASN A 265 -7.17 -1.42 -24.20
CA ASN A 265 -6.26 -1.01 -25.27
C ASN A 265 -4.99 -1.87 -25.32
N ALA A 266 -5.01 -3.04 -24.66
CA ALA A 266 -3.85 -3.91 -24.55
C ALA A 266 -3.51 -4.56 -25.90
N LYS A 267 -2.44 -4.10 -26.55
CA LYS A 267 -2.00 -4.60 -27.87
C LYS A 267 -1.45 -6.04 -27.83
N PHE A 268 -1.03 -6.53 -26.66
CA PHE A 268 -0.47 -7.87 -26.49
C PHE A 268 -1.53 -8.95 -26.23
N LEU A 269 -2.79 -8.56 -26.01
CA LEU A 269 -3.92 -9.46 -25.85
C LEU A 269 -4.68 -9.58 -27.17
N SER A 270 -5.11 -10.79 -27.50
CA SER A 270 -6.10 -11.01 -28.56
C SER A 270 -7.45 -10.40 -28.16
N GLU A 271 -8.35 -10.22 -29.12
CA GLU A 271 -9.69 -9.68 -28.83
C GLU A 271 -10.48 -10.60 -27.88
N THR A 272 -10.34 -11.92 -28.01
CA THR A 272 -10.98 -12.91 -27.14
C THR A 272 -10.41 -12.87 -25.72
N GLU A 273 -9.08 -12.82 -25.58
CA GLU A 273 -8.42 -12.68 -24.29
C GLU A 273 -8.80 -11.36 -23.59
N ARG A 274 -8.89 -10.27 -24.33
CA ARG A 274 -9.29 -8.95 -23.81
C ARG A 274 -10.72 -8.97 -23.28
N LYS A 275 -11.65 -9.56 -24.04
CA LYS A 275 -13.05 -9.71 -23.60
C LYS A 275 -13.13 -10.54 -22.32
N GLU A 276 -12.33 -11.59 -22.19
CA GLU A 276 -12.29 -12.42 -20.98
C GLU A 276 -11.73 -11.66 -19.76
N VAL A 277 -10.63 -10.89 -19.92
CA VAL A 277 -10.12 -10.03 -18.84
C VAL A 277 -11.19 -9.05 -18.38
N MET A 278 -11.86 -8.39 -19.32
CA MET A 278 -12.91 -7.42 -18.99
C MET A 278 -14.13 -8.07 -18.33
N ARG A 279 -14.55 -9.24 -18.78
CA ARG A 279 -15.63 -10.03 -18.16
C ARG A 279 -15.29 -10.37 -16.70
N ARG A 280 -14.09 -10.88 -16.44
CA ARG A 280 -13.64 -11.23 -15.08
C ARG A 280 -13.55 -10.02 -14.17
N LEU A 281 -13.06 -8.89 -14.68
CA LEU A 281 -13.02 -7.63 -13.94
C LEU A 281 -14.43 -7.08 -13.67
N ALA A 282 -15.37 -7.23 -14.61
CA ALA A 282 -16.76 -6.82 -14.43
C ALA A 282 -17.47 -7.66 -13.37
N ILE A 283 -17.22 -8.97 -13.32
CA ILE A 283 -17.77 -9.87 -12.29
C ILE A 283 -17.20 -9.54 -10.90
N ASP A 284 -15.91 -9.24 -10.79
CA ASP A 284 -15.28 -8.88 -9.51
C ASP A 284 -15.62 -7.45 -9.04
N ARG A 285 -15.92 -6.56 -9.99
CA ARG A 285 -16.66 -5.32 -9.75
C ARG A 285 -18.15 -5.64 -9.60
N ASP A 286 -18.44 -6.53 -8.64
CA ASP A 286 -19.78 -6.79 -8.14
C ASP A 286 -20.51 -5.45 -7.90
N LEU A 287 -21.84 -5.44 -8.07
CA LEU A 287 -22.82 -4.33 -8.21
C LEU A 287 -22.70 -3.09 -7.30
N LEU A 288 -21.67 -2.99 -6.46
CA LEU A 288 -21.29 -1.86 -5.62
C LEU A 288 -20.97 -0.62 -6.47
N SER A 289 -21.48 0.53 -6.03
CA SER A 289 -21.40 1.82 -6.73
C SER A 289 -19.94 2.24 -6.97
N ASP A 290 -19.55 2.32 -8.24
CA ASP A 290 -18.36 3.07 -8.69
C ASP A 290 -18.63 4.59 -8.74
N GLU A 291 -19.83 5.03 -8.32
CA GLU A 291 -20.21 6.43 -8.25
C GLU A 291 -19.41 7.17 -7.18
N TRP A 292 -18.79 8.27 -7.58
CA TRP A 292 -18.14 9.20 -6.67
C TRP A 292 -19.19 9.84 -5.76
N ASN A 293 -19.38 9.26 -4.58
CA ASN A 293 -20.26 9.80 -3.55
C ASN A 293 -19.47 10.08 -2.27
N SER A 294 -19.43 11.36 -1.88
CA SER A 294 -18.78 11.85 -0.66
C SER A 294 -19.21 11.08 0.60
N LYS A 295 -20.39 10.45 0.61
CA LYS A 295 -20.86 9.55 1.67
C LYS A 295 -19.84 8.44 1.99
N TYR A 296 -19.29 7.77 0.98
CA TYR A 296 -18.35 6.66 1.19
C TYR A 296 -16.97 7.13 1.69
N VAL A 297 -16.58 8.37 1.37
CA VAL A 297 -15.37 9.01 1.93
C VAL A 297 -15.56 9.24 3.43
N TRP A 298 -16.71 9.79 3.83
CA TRP A 298 -17.03 9.97 5.25
C TRP A 298 -17.18 8.65 6.00
N GLN A 299 -17.70 7.59 5.36
CA GLN A 299 -17.71 6.25 5.94
C GLN A 299 -16.30 5.71 6.19
N ALA A 300 -15.33 5.96 5.29
CA ALA A 300 -13.93 5.61 5.53
C ALA A 300 -13.37 6.40 6.72
N LEU A 301 -13.54 7.72 6.72
CA LEU A 301 -13.00 8.60 7.77
C LEU A 301 -13.57 8.34 9.16
N LYS A 302 -14.78 7.76 9.27
CA LYS A 302 -15.40 7.40 10.55
C LYS A 302 -15.16 5.95 10.97
N ASP A 303 -14.57 5.12 10.13
CA ASP A 303 -14.36 3.71 10.43
C ASP A 303 -13.13 3.52 11.33
N TRP A 304 -13.38 3.26 12.61
CA TRP A 304 -12.35 3.03 13.62
C TRP A 304 -11.39 1.88 13.23
N LYS A 305 -11.85 0.89 12.44
CA LYS A 305 -11.02 -0.23 11.98
C LYS A 305 -9.88 0.26 11.08
N ILE A 306 -10.10 1.31 10.29
CA ILE A 306 -9.06 1.90 9.43
C ILE A 306 -7.96 2.51 10.29
N TYR A 307 -8.31 3.22 11.37
CA TYR A 307 -7.33 3.80 12.29
C TYR A 307 -6.50 2.74 13.02
N VAL A 308 -7.09 1.62 13.43
CA VAL A 308 -6.31 0.51 14.01
C VAL A 308 -5.33 -0.06 12.98
N ASN A 309 -5.77 -0.24 11.73
CA ASN A 309 -4.89 -0.69 10.65
C ASN A 309 -3.84 0.36 10.26
N MET A 310 -4.10 1.66 10.41
CA MET A 310 -3.10 2.72 10.23
C MET A 310 -1.99 2.59 11.26
N VAL A 311 -2.34 2.44 12.54
CA VAL A 311 -1.37 2.23 13.62
C VAL A 311 -0.59 0.92 13.40
N LEU A 312 -1.27 -0.14 12.97
CA LEU A 312 -0.61 -1.39 12.62
C LEU A 312 0.41 -1.19 11.49
N ALA A 313 0.00 -0.55 10.39
CA ALA A 313 0.88 -0.26 9.26
C ALA A 313 2.07 0.61 9.68
N PHE A 314 1.86 1.59 10.56
CA PHE A 314 2.96 2.39 11.14
C PHE A 314 3.97 1.52 11.87
N CYS A 315 3.54 0.61 12.76
CA CYS A 315 4.45 -0.28 13.47
C CYS A 315 5.23 -1.19 12.51
N LEU A 316 4.56 -1.81 11.54
CA LEU A 316 5.20 -2.72 10.58
C LEU A 316 6.13 -1.99 9.59
N SER A 317 5.72 -0.82 9.10
CA SER A 317 6.56 -0.04 8.19
C SER A 317 7.80 0.50 8.90
N THR A 318 7.67 0.93 10.16
CA THR A 318 8.82 1.36 10.97
C THR A 318 9.84 0.25 11.11
N THR A 319 9.42 -0.99 11.39
CA THR A 319 10.34 -2.12 11.55
C THR A 319 11.01 -2.48 10.23
N VAL A 320 10.26 -2.54 9.12
CA VAL A 320 10.83 -2.80 7.78
C VAL A 320 11.85 -1.73 7.37
N TYR A 321 11.51 -0.45 7.54
CA TYR A 321 12.44 0.65 7.20
C TYR A 321 13.69 0.63 8.09
N SER A 322 13.53 0.34 9.39
CA SER A 322 14.67 0.27 10.31
C SER A 322 15.67 -0.82 9.92
N LEU A 323 15.18 -2.03 9.61
CA LEU A 323 16.06 -3.10 9.12
C LEU A 323 16.65 -2.75 7.74
N SER A 324 15.87 -2.17 6.83
CA SER A 324 16.35 -1.84 5.48
C SER A 324 17.47 -0.80 5.49
N LEU A 325 17.38 0.19 6.38
CA LEU A 325 18.34 1.30 6.44
C LEU A 325 19.58 0.97 7.27
N PHE A 326 19.45 0.12 8.30
CA PHE A 326 20.49 -0.05 9.32
C PHE A 326 21.03 -1.48 9.45
N LEU A 327 20.48 -2.49 8.77
CA LEU A 327 20.99 -3.87 8.90
C LEU A 327 22.50 -3.99 8.60
N PRO A 328 23.08 -3.38 7.54
CA PRO A 328 24.52 -3.43 7.33
C PRO A 328 25.32 -2.81 8.49
N THR A 329 24.81 -1.72 9.07
CA THR A 329 25.41 -1.08 10.25
C THR A 329 25.33 -1.98 11.48
N ILE A 330 24.17 -2.61 11.72
CA ILE A 330 23.97 -3.55 12.83
C ILE A 330 24.97 -4.71 12.70
N VAL A 331 25.13 -5.27 11.49
CA VAL A 331 26.09 -6.36 11.24
C VAL A 331 27.54 -5.89 11.44
N LYS A 332 27.90 -4.68 10.98
CA LYS A 332 29.24 -4.12 11.20
C LYS A 332 29.61 -4.05 12.67
N GLU A 333 28.69 -3.58 13.52
CA GLU A 333 28.93 -3.48 14.97
C GLU A 333 29.07 -4.85 15.66
N MET A 334 28.70 -5.96 15.00
CA MET A 334 28.97 -7.32 15.52
C MET A 334 30.45 -7.74 15.37
N GLY A 335 31.31 -6.88 14.83
CA GLY A 335 32.75 -7.11 14.64
C GLY A 335 33.16 -7.43 13.20
N TYR A 336 32.25 -7.33 12.23
CA TYR A 336 32.57 -7.51 10.81
C TYR A 336 33.20 -6.24 10.23
N THR A 337 34.14 -6.39 9.29
CA THR A 337 34.64 -5.27 8.49
C THR A 337 33.51 -4.70 7.62
N ASN A 338 33.62 -3.45 7.14
CA ASN A 338 32.60 -2.84 6.26
C ASN A 338 32.17 -3.78 5.11
N ASN A 339 33.16 -4.37 4.43
CA ASN A 339 32.94 -5.28 3.31
C ASN A 339 32.24 -6.56 3.74
N ALA A 340 32.69 -7.17 4.84
CA ALA A 340 32.06 -8.37 5.36
C ALA A 340 30.63 -8.06 5.85
N ALA A 341 30.38 -6.89 6.44
CA ALA A 341 29.07 -6.50 6.94
C ALA A 341 28.02 -6.33 5.82
N GLN A 342 28.40 -5.71 4.70
CA GLN A 342 27.55 -5.62 3.50
C GLN A 342 27.22 -7.02 2.95
N LEU A 343 28.21 -7.90 2.83
CA LEU A 343 28.00 -9.28 2.35
C LEU A 343 27.19 -10.14 3.32
N MET A 344 27.38 -9.96 4.62
CA MET A 344 26.67 -10.69 5.66
C MET A 344 25.24 -10.14 5.89
N SER A 345 24.90 -8.98 5.32
CA SER A 345 23.50 -8.52 5.30
C SER A 345 22.65 -9.25 4.25
N VAL A 346 23.27 -9.86 3.23
CA VAL A 346 22.59 -10.54 2.12
C VAL A 346 21.76 -11.75 2.56
N PRO A 347 22.28 -12.69 3.37
CA PRO A 347 21.54 -13.90 3.71
C PRO A 347 20.22 -13.65 4.47
N PRO A 348 20.14 -12.76 5.50
CA PRO A 348 18.86 -12.38 6.11
C PRO A 348 17.81 -11.88 5.10
N TYR A 349 18.21 -11.06 4.12
CA TYR A 349 17.30 -10.53 3.11
C TYR A 349 16.81 -11.60 2.13
N VAL A 350 17.69 -12.50 1.68
CA VAL A 350 17.32 -13.61 0.78
C VAL A 350 16.29 -14.51 1.44
N VAL A 351 16.51 -14.87 2.70
CA VAL A 351 15.56 -15.68 3.47
C VAL A 351 14.23 -14.92 3.63
N ALA A 352 14.28 -13.64 4.02
CA ALA A 352 13.08 -12.81 4.15
C ALA A 352 12.29 -12.69 2.81
N CYS A 353 12.98 -12.61 1.68
CA CYS A 353 12.38 -12.59 0.35
C CYS A 353 11.61 -13.89 0.06
N PHE A 354 12.26 -15.04 0.23
CA PHE A 354 11.63 -16.35 0.01
C PHE A 354 10.38 -16.53 0.86
N PHE A 355 10.46 -16.16 2.15
CA PHE A 355 9.32 -16.30 3.07
C PHE A 355 8.23 -15.26 2.83
N THR A 356 8.54 -14.06 2.31
CA THR A 356 7.53 -13.06 1.93
C THR A 356 6.64 -13.58 0.81
N ILE A 357 7.24 -14.23 -0.20
CA ILE A 357 6.51 -14.82 -1.34
C ILE A 357 5.73 -16.04 -0.88
N SER A 358 6.37 -16.97 -0.16
CA SER A 358 5.72 -18.21 0.27
C SER A 358 4.60 -17.96 1.28
N ALA A 359 4.77 -17.03 2.23
CA ALA A 359 3.74 -16.60 3.16
C ALA A 359 2.47 -16.15 2.44
N SER A 360 2.64 -15.26 1.47
CA SER A 360 1.52 -14.66 0.75
C SER A 360 0.80 -15.69 -0.12
N PHE A 361 1.55 -16.59 -0.76
CA PHE A 361 0.99 -17.70 -1.53
C PHE A 361 0.15 -18.66 -0.66
N VAL A 362 0.67 -19.06 0.50
CA VAL A 362 -0.05 -19.97 1.40
C VAL A 362 -1.24 -19.26 2.06
N ALA A 363 -1.07 -18.00 2.47
CA ALA A 363 -2.13 -17.20 3.08
C ALA A 363 -3.29 -16.91 2.12
N ASP A 364 -3.01 -16.75 0.82
CA ASP A 364 -4.04 -16.60 -0.22
C ASP A 364 -4.85 -17.90 -0.39
N LYS A 365 -4.20 -19.08 -0.32
CA LYS A 365 -4.90 -20.37 -0.36
C LYS A 365 -5.74 -20.63 0.88
N MET A 366 -5.22 -20.32 2.06
CA MET A 366 -5.91 -20.58 3.33
C MET A 366 -6.96 -19.53 3.67
N LYS A 367 -6.93 -18.35 3.04
CA LYS A 367 -7.83 -17.21 3.33
C LYS A 367 -7.87 -16.80 4.81
N GLN A 368 -6.83 -17.13 5.57
CA GLN A 368 -6.71 -16.84 7.01
C GLN A 368 -5.41 -16.06 7.27
N ARG A 369 -5.38 -14.80 6.81
CA ARG A 369 -4.17 -13.97 6.75
C ARG A 369 -3.72 -13.51 8.14
N GLY A 370 -4.64 -13.29 9.06
CA GLY A 370 -4.29 -12.81 10.40
C GLY A 370 -3.37 -13.77 11.16
N TYR A 371 -3.53 -15.10 10.99
CA TYR A 371 -2.67 -16.07 11.68
C TYR A 371 -1.24 -16.04 11.17
N PHE A 372 -1.06 -15.84 9.86
CA PHE A 372 0.27 -15.65 9.29
C PHE A 372 0.94 -14.39 9.82
N ILE A 373 0.20 -13.28 9.92
CA ILE A 373 0.73 -12.03 10.49
C ILE A 373 1.19 -12.26 11.94
N LEU A 374 0.39 -12.92 12.78
CA LEU A 374 0.78 -13.24 14.15
C LEU A 374 2.01 -14.15 14.22
N GLY A 375 2.10 -15.16 13.36
CA GLY A 375 3.25 -16.06 13.28
C GLY A 375 4.55 -15.32 12.94
N TYR A 376 4.52 -14.47 11.92
CA TYR A 376 5.70 -13.67 11.53
C TYR A 376 6.06 -12.62 12.58
N LEU A 377 5.07 -11.99 13.22
CA LEU A 377 5.32 -11.08 14.33
C LEU A 377 6.00 -11.79 15.51
N ALA A 378 5.58 -13.01 15.86
CA ALA A 378 6.23 -13.81 16.91
C ALA A 378 7.69 -14.15 16.56
N LEU A 379 7.99 -14.46 15.29
CA LEU A 379 9.36 -14.67 14.83
C LEU A 379 10.19 -13.39 14.94
N GLY A 380 9.63 -12.23 14.55
CA GLY A 380 10.29 -10.94 14.67
C GLY A 380 10.58 -10.54 16.12
N ILE A 381 9.62 -10.78 17.02
CA ILE A 381 9.77 -10.57 18.48
C ILE A 381 10.92 -11.41 19.01
N THR A 382 10.95 -12.70 18.63
CA THR A 382 12.04 -13.62 19.03
C THR A 382 13.40 -13.15 18.51
N GLY A 383 13.48 -12.74 17.23
CA GLY A 383 14.71 -12.23 16.64
C GLY A 383 15.24 -10.96 17.33
N SER A 384 14.33 -10.05 17.67
CA SER A 384 14.65 -8.80 18.37
C SER A 384 15.10 -9.06 19.80
N ALA A 385 14.46 -10.00 20.50
CA ALA A 385 14.86 -10.42 21.84
C ALA A 385 16.27 -11.06 21.84
N LEU A 386 16.64 -11.81 20.80
CA LEU A 386 17.99 -12.36 20.66
C LEU A 386 19.05 -11.28 20.43
N LEU A 387 18.74 -10.26 19.63
CA LEU A 387 19.63 -9.10 19.41
C LEU A 387 19.89 -8.32 20.71
N ILE A 388 18.90 -8.21 21.59
CA ILE A 388 19.02 -7.52 22.89
C ILE A 388 19.72 -8.38 23.94
N SER A 389 19.44 -9.68 23.99
CA SER A 389 19.81 -10.54 25.13
C SER A 389 21.25 -11.05 25.09
N SER A 390 21.93 -11.02 23.94
CA SER A 390 23.26 -11.62 23.80
C SER A 390 24.30 -10.69 23.20
N ASP A 391 25.53 -10.83 23.69
CA ASP A 391 26.75 -10.21 23.14
C ASP A 391 27.48 -11.11 22.14
N LYS A 392 26.99 -12.34 21.92
CA LYS A 392 27.64 -13.32 21.05
C LYS A 392 27.23 -13.10 19.60
N THR A 393 28.19 -12.84 18.71
CA THR A 393 27.96 -12.63 17.27
C THR A 393 27.06 -13.67 16.60
N PRO A 394 27.19 -15.01 16.84
CA PRO A 394 26.31 -15.99 16.22
C PRO A 394 24.84 -15.85 16.66
N VAL A 395 24.59 -15.43 17.91
CA VAL A 395 23.24 -15.25 18.46
C VAL A 395 22.60 -13.98 17.89
N GLN A 396 23.36 -12.89 17.83
CA GLN A 396 22.92 -11.64 17.22
C GLN A 396 22.62 -11.80 15.73
N TYR A 397 23.48 -12.53 15.01
CA TYR A 397 23.27 -12.81 13.60
C TYR A 397 22.01 -13.66 13.37
N THR A 398 21.79 -14.69 14.19
CA THR A 398 20.53 -15.46 14.18
C THR A 398 19.31 -14.58 14.49
N GLY A 399 19.46 -13.65 15.44
CA GLY A 399 18.44 -12.65 15.76
C GLY A 399 18.10 -11.75 14.58
N ALA A 400 19.11 -11.31 13.82
CA ALA A 400 18.91 -10.51 12.60
C ALA A 400 18.14 -11.28 11.51
N PHE A 401 18.42 -12.58 11.33
CA PHE A 401 17.64 -13.45 10.43
C PHE A 401 16.17 -13.50 10.82
N LEU A 402 15.90 -13.79 12.09
CA LEU A 402 14.52 -13.92 12.59
C LEU A 402 13.78 -12.57 12.58
N ALA A 403 14.48 -11.47 12.85
CA ALA A 403 13.92 -10.12 12.77
C ALA A 403 13.52 -9.76 11.32
N ALA A 404 14.39 -10.02 10.35
CA ALA A 404 14.09 -9.81 8.93
C ALA A 404 12.95 -10.71 8.46
N LEU A 405 13.01 -12.00 8.79
CA LEU A 405 11.97 -12.97 8.48
C LEU A 405 10.61 -12.58 9.07
N GLY A 406 10.59 -12.00 10.27
CA GLY A 406 9.37 -11.57 10.93
C GLY A 406 8.81 -10.23 10.45
N ALA A 407 9.66 -9.30 9.99
CA ALA A 407 9.23 -7.97 9.59
C ALA A 407 8.71 -7.92 8.14
N PHE A 408 9.48 -8.43 7.17
CA PHE A 408 9.19 -8.21 5.75
C PHE A 408 7.88 -8.83 5.23
N PRO A 409 7.52 -10.08 5.57
CA PRO A 409 6.27 -10.69 5.10
C PRO A 409 5.01 -9.98 5.60
N THR A 410 5.09 -9.22 6.70
CA THR A 410 3.91 -8.63 7.34
C THR A 410 3.27 -7.50 6.54
N ILE A 411 4.04 -6.75 5.75
CA ILE A 411 3.52 -5.63 4.93
C ILE A 411 2.56 -6.09 3.82
N PRO A 412 2.93 -7.03 2.92
CA PRO A 412 2.01 -7.50 1.90
C PRO A 412 0.83 -8.27 2.48
N LEU A 413 1.04 -9.03 3.57
CA LEU A 413 -0.04 -9.71 4.30
C LEU A 413 -1.05 -8.69 4.86
N LEU A 414 -0.58 -7.63 5.51
CA LEU A 414 -1.45 -6.57 6.03
C LEU A 414 -2.18 -5.84 4.90
N SER A 415 -1.46 -5.47 3.84
CA SER A 415 -2.03 -4.74 2.70
C SER A 415 -3.22 -5.51 2.10
N THR A 416 -3.04 -6.83 1.93
CA THR A 416 -4.10 -7.71 1.42
C THR A 416 -5.21 -7.91 2.44
N TRP A 417 -4.88 -8.03 3.73
CA TRP A 417 -5.88 -8.18 4.81
C TRP A 417 -6.79 -6.94 4.94
N VAL A 418 -6.21 -5.74 4.84
CA VAL A 418 -6.97 -4.47 4.80
C VAL A 418 -7.82 -4.39 3.54
N GLY A 419 -7.24 -4.69 2.38
CA GLY A 419 -7.95 -4.65 1.09
C GLY A 419 -9.18 -5.57 1.05
N ASN A 420 -9.10 -6.73 1.70
CA ASN A 420 -10.21 -7.70 1.77
C ASN A 420 -11.27 -7.34 2.81
N ASN A 421 -10.92 -6.57 3.84
CA ASN A 421 -11.83 -6.23 4.94
C ASN A 421 -12.50 -4.86 4.78
N LEU A 422 -12.15 -4.09 3.73
CA LEU A 422 -12.84 -2.85 3.37
C LEU A 422 -13.80 -3.09 2.20
N SER A 423 -15.09 -2.94 2.48
CA SER A 423 -16.15 -3.00 1.48
C SER A 423 -16.33 -1.66 0.75
N GLY A 424 -16.78 -1.72 -0.51
CA GLY A 424 -16.99 -0.56 -1.38
C GLY A 424 -15.72 -0.03 -2.04
N SER A 425 -15.77 0.20 -3.35
CA SER A 425 -14.63 0.64 -4.18
C SER A 425 -13.99 1.93 -3.65
N LEU A 426 -14.81 2.96 -3.38
CA LEU A 426 -14.34 4.27 -2.90
C LEU A 426 -13.87 4.24 -1.45
N LYS A 427 -14.63 3.61 -0.53
CA LYS A 427 -14.24 3.46 0.89
C LYS A 427 -12.92 2.70 1.02
N ARG A 428 -12.76 1.59 0.29
CA ARG A 428 -11.52 0.82 0.25
C ARG A 428 -10.36 1.65 -0.29
N GLY A 429 -10.55 2.41 -1.36
CA GLY A 429 -9.52 3.28 -1.91
C GLY A 429 -9.02 4.32 -0.90
N VAL A 430 -9.94 5.01 -0.23
CA VAL A 430 -9.61 6.00 0.82
C VAL A 430 -8.95 5.32 2.02
N GLY A 431 -9.54 4.25 2.53
CA GLY A 431 -9.03 3.51 3.69
C GLY A 431 -7.65 2.92 3.46
N PHE A 432 -7.42 2.29 2.32
CA PHE A 432 -6.11 1.78 1.93
C PHE A 432 -5.08 2.91 1.79
N GLY A 433 -5.47 4.03 1.18
CA GLY A 433 -4.63 5.22 1.10
C GLY A 433 -4.24 5.78 2.46
N MET A 434 -5.18 5.82 3.42
CA MET A 434 -4.91 6.25 4.80
C MET A 434 -3.94 5.31 5.51
N VAL A 435 -4.15 4.00 5.39
CA VAL A 435 -3.29 2.97 6.01
C VAL A 435 -1.86 3.04 5.47
N VAL A 436 -1.70 3.08 4.15
CA VAL A 436 -0.37 3.16 3.51
C VAL A 436 0.29 4.51 3.78
N GLY A 437 -0.47 5.61 3.65
CA GLY A 437 0.03 6.97 3.91
C GLY A 437 0.53 7.11 5.34
N PHE A 438 -0.25 6.63 6.32
CA PHE A 438 0.14 6.70 7.71
C PHE A 438 1.31 5.76 8.05
N GLY A 439 1.34 4.57 7.44
CA GLY A 439 2.45 3.63 7.58
C GLY A 439 3.80 4.23 7.21
N ASN A 440 3.84 5.09 6.18
CA ASN A 440 5.08 5.75 5.75
C ASN A 440 5.63 6.78 6.75
N PHE A 441 4.83 7.30 7.70
CA PHE A 441 5.38 8.07 8.83
C PHE A 441 6.35 7.23 9.68
N GLY A 442 6.18 5.91 9.67
CA GLY A 442 7.11 4.99 10.32
C GLY A 442 8.54 5.10 9.80
N GLY A 443 8.73 5.55 8.55
CA GLY A 443 10.05 5.83 7.99
C GLY A 443 10.76 7.01 8.65
N ILE A 444 10.02 8.05 9.06
CA ILE A 444 10.56 9.18 9.83
C ILE A 444 11.08 8.67 11.16
N VAL A 445 10.28 7.86 11.86
CA VAL A 445 10.67 7.32 13.17
C VAL A 445 11.86 6.36 13.01
N ALA A 446 11.82 5.46 12.03
CA ALA A 446 12.91 4.53 11.72
C ALA A 446 14.26 5.24 11.53
N ALA A 447 14.26 6.41 10.88
CA ALA A 447 15.47 7.21 10.69
C ALA A 447 16.15 7.61 12.01
N PHE A 448 15.44 7.66 13.14
CA PHE A 448 15.98 8.04 14.45
C PHE A 448 16.11 6.87 15.45
N ILE A 449 15.74 5.64 15.08
CA ILE A 449 15.79 4.48 15.99
C ILE A 449 17.23 4.03 16.26
N TYR A 450 18.08 3.99 15.24
CA TYR A 450 19.46 3.53 15.33
C TYR A 450 20.43 4.72 15.27
N ARG A 451 20.69 5.35 16.41
CA ARG A 451 21.62 6.48 16.53
C ARG A 451 23.03 5.98 16.77
N SER A 452 24.03 6.67 16.23
CA SER A 452 25.44 6.32 16.44
C SER A 452 25.85 6.31 17.91
N ALA A 453 25.21 7.14 18.75
CA ALA A 453 25.47 7.21 20.19
C ALA A 453 25.06 5.91 20.94
N ASP A 454 24.15 5.13 20.38
CA ASP A 454 23.64 3.90 21.00
C ASP A 454 24.45 2.66 20.56
N GLY A 455 25.46 2.84 19.70
CA GLY A 455 26.39 1.79 19.28
C GLY A 455 27.31 1.34 20.41
N PRO A 456 27.93 0.15 20.30
CA PRO A 456 27.83 -0.82 19.20
C PRO A 456 26.59 -1.72 19.31
N ARG A 457 25.93 -1.79 20.47
CA ARG A 457 24.88 -2.78 20.71
C ARG A 457 23.47 -2.34 20.31
N PHE A 458 23.23 -1.04 20.11
CA PHE A 458 21.94 -0.47 19.74
C PHE A 458 20.75 -0.97 20.59
N ILE A 459 20.96 -1.16 21.90
CA ILE A 459 19.95 -1.78 22.79
C ILE A 459 18.64 -0.97 22.76
N GLU A 460 18.71 0.37 22.79
CA GLU A 460 17.54 1.23 22.70
C GLU A 460 16.80 1.02 21.37
N GLY A 461 17.52 1.01 20.25
CA GLY A 461 16.95 0.80 18.92
C GLY A 461 16.25 -0.56 18.80
N HIS A 462 16.90 -1.63 19.26
CA HIS A 462 16.29 -2.96 19.29
C HIS A 462 15.11 -3.05 20.25
N SER A 463 15.12 -2.31 21.36
CA SER A 463 14.01 -2.28 22.33
C SER A 463 12.78 -1.59 21.74
N ILE A 464 12.96 -0.45 21.06
CA ILE A 464 11.88 0.22 20.33
C ILE A 464 11.30 -0.72 19.25
N PHE A 465 12.18 -1.36 18.49
CA PHE A 465 11.80 -2.32 17.46
C PHE A 465 10.96 -3.48 18.04
N LEU A 466 11.41 -4.07 19.15
CA LEU A 466 10.69 -5.12 19.87
C LEU A 466 9.32 -4.62 20.37
N SER A 467 9.25 -3.43 20.97
CA SER A 467 8.00 -2.85 21.45
C SER A 467 6.99 -2.64 20.33
N LEU A 468 7.43 -2.16 19.16
CA LEU A 468 6.57 -1.98 17.99
C LEU A 468 6.03 -3.32 17.47
N LEU A 469 6.84 -4.37 17.44
CA LEU A 469 6.39 -5.71 17.04
C LEU A 469 5.41 -6.32 18.04
N CYS A 470 5.68 -6.20 19.35
CA CYS A 470 4.76 -6.65 20.39
C CYS A 470 3.42 -5.91 20.33
N PHE A 471 3.46 -4.59 20.12
CA PHE A 471 2.25 -3.80 19.99
C PHE A 471 1.46 -4.18 18.74
N ALA A 472 2.12 -4.37 17.59
CA ALA A 472 1.49 -4.88 16.38
C ALA A 472 0.89 -6.28 16.58
N PHE A 473 1.54 -7.15 17.36
CA PHE A 473 1.04 -8.50 17.66
C PHE A 473 -0.29 -8.42 18.43
N VAL A 474 -0.34 -7.59 19.47
CA VAL A 474 -1.56 -7.37 20.26
C VAL A 474 -2.68 -6.78 19.39
N LEU A 475 -2.39 -5.73 18.61
CA LEU A 475 -3.39 -5.11 17.73
C LEU A 475 -3.92 -6.09 16.67
N THR A 476 -3.04 -6.91 16.08
CA THR A 476 -3.44 -7.95 15.11
C THR A 476 -4.36 -8.97 15.77
N ALA A 477 -4.00 -9.44 16.97
CA ALA A 477 -4.81 -10.41 17.71
C ALA A 477 -6.18 -9.86 18.09
N LEU A 478 -6.24 -8.59 18.53
CA LEU A 478 -7.50 -7.90 18.84
C LEU A 478 -8.38 -7.76 17.60
N MET A 479 -7.82 -7.30 16.47
CA MET A 479 -8.57 -7.15 15.22
C MET A 479 -9.07 -8.49 14.69
N MET A 480 -8.25 -9.53 14.71
CA MET A 480 -8.66 -10.88 14.32
C MET A 480 -9.80 -11.40 15.22
N THR A 481 -9.69 -11.18 16.54
CA THR A 481 -10.71 -11.62 17.49
C THR A 481 -12.03 -10.88 17.25
N TYR A 482 -11.97 -9.57 17.02
CA TYR A 482 -13.12 -8.76 16.64
C TYR A 482 -13.79 -9.26 15.36
N TYR A 483 -13.01 -9.53 14.29
CA TYR A 483 -13.55 -10.05 13.04
C TYR A 483 -14.23 -11.41 13.21
N LYS A 484 -13.66 -12.32 14.01
CA LYS A 484 -14.30 -13.60 14.33
C LYS A 484 -15.60 -13.42 15.11
N MET A 485 -15.59 -12.58 16.14
CA MET A 485 -16.78 -12.31 16.95
C MET A 485 -17.90 -11.70 16.10
N GLU A 486 -17.56 -10.77 15.22
CA GLU A 486 -18.52 -10.11 14.35
C GLU A 486 -19.09 -11.07 13.29
N ASN A 487 -18.25 -11.92 12.70
CA ASN A 487 -18.71 -12.97 11.77
C ASN A 487 -19.66 -13.94 12.49
N ASN A 488 -19.27 -14.46 13.66
CA ASN A 488 -20.10 -15.38 14.44
C ASN A 488 -21.45 -14.75 14.85
N ARG A 489 -21.44 -13.46 15.22
CA ARG A 489 -22.66 -12.71 15.54
C ARG A 489 -23.60 -12.62 14.34
N ARG A 490 -23.06 -12.39 13.14
CA ARG A 490 -23.84 -12.33 11.90
C ARG A 490 -24.34 -13.71 11.48
N ASP A 491 -23.51 -14.74 11.60
CA ASP A 491 -23.88 -16.13 11.31
C ASP A 491 -25.01 -16.61 12.24
N ALA A 492 -24.97 -16.26 13.52
CA ALA A 492 -26.06 -16.56 14.46
C ALA A 492 -27.38 -15.87 14.05
N ARG A 493 -27.31 -14.58 13.67
CA ARG A 493 -28.48 -13.81 13.22
C ARG A 493 -29.06 -14.32 11.89
N ASP A 494 -28.19 -14.75 10.97
CA ASP A 494 -28.62 -15.32 9.70
C ASP A 494 -29.26 -16.70 9.92
N ALA A 495 -28.69 -17.52 10.82
CA ALA A 495 -29.26 -18.81 11.20
C ALA A 495 -30.68 -18.68 11.80
N GLU A 496 -30.92 -17.67 12.64
CA GLU A 496 -32.27 -17.35 13.18
C GLU A 496 -33.29 -17.02 12.08
N ARG A 497 -32.82 -16.51 10.93
CA ARG A 497 -33.65 -16.14 9.77
C ARG A 497 -33.74 -17.25 8.72
N GLY A 498 -33.11 -18.41 8.96
CA GLY A 498 -32.99 -19.48 7.97
C GLY A 498 -32.13 -19.10 6.76
N LEU A 499 -31.29 -18.07 6.89
CA LEU A 499 -30.39 -17.59 5.86
C LEU A 499 -28.96 -18.10 6.14
N THR A 500 -28.21 -18.28 5.07
CA THR A 500 -26.78 -18.52 5.02
C THR A 500 -26.16 -17.45 4.11
N ALA A 501 -24.86 -17.20 4.22
CA ALA A 501 -24.19 -16.18 3.39
C ALA A 501 -24.45 -16.38 1.88
N ASP A 502 -24.64 -17.62 1.44
CA ASP A 502 -24.89 -18.01 0.05
C ASP A 502 -26.36 -17.95 -0.38
N THR A 503 -27.31 -17.81 0.55
CA THR A 503 -28.75 -17.76 0.26
C THR A 503 -29.33 -16.34 0.20
N TYR A 504 -28.52 -15.30 0.37
CA TYR A 504 -28.92 -13.92 0.13
C TYR A 504 -29.26 -13.68 -1.35
N THR A 505 -30.50 -13.30 -1.66
CA THR A 505 -30.92 -12.94 -3.02
C THR A 505 -30.29 -11.62 -3.48
N LEU A 506 -30.26 -11.40 -4.80
CA LEU A 506 -29.71 -10.20 -5.41
C LEU A 506 -30.39 -8.92 -4.90
N GLU A 507 -31.72 -8.95 -4.73
CA GLU A 507 -32.49 -7.82 -4.18
C GLU A 507 -32.09 -7.49 -2.74
N MET A 508 -31.89 -8.50 -1.89
CA MET A 508 -31.47 -8.29 -0.50
C MET A 508 -30.07 -7.66 -0.43
N LYS A 509 -29.15 -8.08 -1.32
CA LYS A 509 -27.82 -7.47 -1.43
C LYS A 509 -27.89 -6.03 -1.94
N LEU A 510 -28.78 -5.73 -2.89
CA LEU A 510 -28.98 -4.39 -3.41
C LEU A 510 -29.58 -3.43 -2.36
N GLN A 511 -30.48 -3.90 -1.50
CA GLN A 511 -31.04 -3.10 -0.41
C GLN A 511 -29.97 -2.65 0.61
N GLN A 512 -28.95 -3.47 0.83
CA GLN A 512 -27.85 -3.18 1.77
C GLN A 512 -26.57 -2.68 1.07
N LYS A 513 -26.62 -2.36 -0.23
CA LYS A 513 -25.47 -1.94 -1.03
C LYS A 513 -24.71 -0.76 -0.42
N ASP A 514 -25.42 0.14 0.25
CA ASP A 514 -24.87 1.34 0.88
C ASP A 514 -24.31 1.14 2.30
N GLU A 515 -24.55 -0.02 2.89
CA GLU A 515 -24.14 -0.36 4.26
C GLU A 515 -22.66 -0.80 4.33
N GLY A 516 -22.05 -1.09 3.18
CA GLY A 516 -20.63 -1.41 3.07
C GLY A 516 -20.25 -2.65 3.89
N ASP A 517 -19.35 -2.48 4.86
CA ASP A 517 -18.87 -3.51 5.78
C ASP A 517 -19.85 -3.82 6.93
N ASN A 518 -20.87 -2.99 7.10
CA ASN A 518 -21.95 -3.23 8.06
C ASN A 518 -23.10 -4.08 7.48
N ALA A 519 -23.09 -4.33 6.16
CA ALA A 519 -24.08 -5.17 5.52
C ALA A 519 -24.12 -6.57 6.17
N THR A 520 -25.32 -7.13 6.35
CA THR A 520 -25.50 -8.37 7.12
C THR A 520 -24.91 -9.59 6.44
N PHE A 521 -24.84 -9.59 5.10
CA PHE A 521 -24.21 -10.66 4.32
C PHE A 521 -22.68 -10.57 4.25
N TRP A 522 -22.09 -9.42 4.63
CA TRP A 522 -20.64 -9.24 4.56
C TRP A 522 -19.94 -10.05 5.66
N ARG A 523 -18.83 -10.69 5.31
CA ARG A 523 -17.98 -11.44 6.24
C ARG A 523 -16.54 -10.95 6.14
N TYR A 524 -15.94 -10.73 7.30
CA TYR A 524 -14.54 -10.35 7.40
C TYR A 524 -13.64 -11.56 7.11
N THR A 525 -12.53 -11.31 6.43
CA THR A 525 -11.45 -12.28 6.28
C THR A 525 -10.60 -12.30 7.55
N ILE A 526 -10.36 -13.49 8.10
CA ILE A 526 -9.63 -13.67 9.37
C ILE A 526 -8.13 -13.46 9.22
#